data_AF-A0A4Q2RVC6-F1
#
_entry.id   AF-A0A4Q2RVC6-F1
#
_cell.length_a   1.000
_cell.length_b   1.000
_cell.length_c   1.000
_cell.angle_alpha   90.00
_cell.angle_beta   90.00
_cell.angle_gamma   90.00
#
_symmetry.space_group_name_H-M   'P 1'
#
loop_
_entity.id
_entity.type
_entity.pdbx_description
1 polymer ?
#
loop_
_entity_poly.entity_id
_entity_poly.type
_entity_poly.pdbx_seq_one_letter_code
_entity_poly.pdbx_strand_id
1 'polypeptide(L)'
;MSDTRRTRLDTPRETRRQIVRRPAVDADTFGVFAESFARYMGTAKFLLWMTAFVAAWIVWNVLAPSSLRFDEFPFIFLTLMLSLQASYAAPLILLAQNRQEQRDKVVAEQDRQANARAHADMEFLAREVASLRMAVGEVATRDFLRSELRGLLGDIEDLSRPTPPDDGQELPDQVSRPGT
;
A
#
# COMPACT_ATOMS: atom_id res chain seq x y z
N MET A 1 -50.74 13.41 -14.14
CA MET A 1 -49.76 12.77 -13.25
C MET A 1 -48.85 11.91 -14.11
N SER A 2 -47.58 12.31 -14.14
CA SER A 2 -46.50 11.77 -14.94
C SER A 2 -45.98 10.47 -14.35
N ASP A 3 -45.78 9.43 -15.14
CA ASP A 3 -44.88 8.34 -14.71
C ASP A 3 -44.18 7.68 -15.92
N THR A 4 -43.16 8.38 -16.41
CA THR A 4 -42.26 7.88 -17.44
C THR A 4 -41.19 7.04 -16.75
N ARG A 5 -41.38 5.71 -16.67
CA ARG A 5 -40.32 4.78 -16.27
C ARG A 5 -39.17 4.87 -17.26
N ARG A 6 -38.12 5.60 -16.88
CA ARG A 6 -36.82 5.60 -17.55
C ARG A 6 -36.13 4.27 -17.27
N THR A 7 -36.26 3.33 -18.20
CA THR A 7 -35.41 2.14 -18.28
C THR A 7 -33.97 2.61 -18.53
N ARG A 8 -33.13 2.56 -17.49
CA ARG A 8 -31.70 2.82 -17.61
C ARG A 8 -31.08 1.73 -18.49
N LEU A 9 -30.55 2.16 -19.63
CA LEU A 9 -29.94 1.34 -20.68
C LEU A 9 -28.43 1.60 -20.75
N ASP A 10 -27.77 1.67 -19.58
CA ASP A 10 -26.33 1.89 -19.46
C ASP A 10 -25.69 0.73 -18.69
N THR A 11 -25.59 -0.42 -19.35
CA THR A 11 -24.62 -1.44 -18.94
C THR A 11 -23.93 -1.91 -20.21
N PRO A 12 -22.67 -1.49 -20.46
CA PRO A 12 -21.95 -1.96 -21.63
C PRO A 12 -21.77 -3.48 -21.49
N ARG A 13 -22.35 -4.23 -22.44
CA ARG A 13 -22.11 -5.66 -22.60
C ARG A 13 -20.64 -5.85 -22.98
N GLU A 14 -19.79 -6.17 -22.01
CA GLU A 14 -18.47 -6.73 -22.27
C GLU A 14 -18.62 -8.10 -22.91
N THR A 15 -18.75 -8.12 -24.23
CA THR A 15 -18.65 -9.34 -25.03
C THR A 15 -17.17 -9.65 -25.23
N ARG A 16 -16.45 -9.96 -24.15
CA ARG A 16 -15.07 -10.44 -24.24
C ARG A 16 -15.08 -11.92 -24.52
N ARG A 17 -15.11 -12.25 -25.81
CA ARG A 17 -14.91 -13.61 -26.33
C ARG A 17 -13.49 -14.08 -26.00
N GLN A 18 -13.29 -14.65 -24.81
CA GLN A 18 -12.02 -15.24 -24.41
C GLN A 18 -11.91 -16.66 -25.01
N ILE A 19 -11.66 -16.73 -26.32
CA ILE A 19 -11.52 -17.99 -27.08
C ILE A 19 -10.12 -18.61 -26.92
N VAL A 20 -9.19 -17.95 -26.26
CA VAL A 20 -7.86 -18.52 -26.01
C VAL A 20 -7.82 -19.12 -24.61
N ARG A 21 -8.23 -20.39 -24.51
CA ARG A 21 -7.89 -21.26 -23.39
C ARG A 21 -6.38 -21.49 -23.45
N ARG A 22 -5.61 -20.55 -22.86
CA ARG A 22 -4.19 -20.78 -22.61
C ARG A 22 -4.08 -22.10 -21.85
N PRO A 23 -3.21 -23.04 -22.25
CA PRO A 23 -2.97 -24.22 -21.45
C PRO A 23 -2.46 -23.72 -20.11
N ALA A 24 -3.33 -23.77 -19.09
CA ALA A 24 -2.93 -23.66 -17.70
C ALA A 24 -2.17 -24.95 -17.42
N VAL A 25 -0.91 -25.00 -17.87
CA VAL A 25 0.08 -25.91 -17.29
C VAL A 25 0.02 -25.61 -15.80
N ASP A 26 -0.34 -26.63 -15.03
CA ASP A 26 -0.82 -26.58 -13.66
C ASP A 26 0.11 -25.73 -12.76
N ALA A 27 -0.12 -24.41 -12.73
CA ALA A 27 0.88 -23.44 -12.28
C ALA A 27 1.18 -23.56 -10.77
N ASP A 28 0.25 -24.15 -10.03
CA ASP A 28 0.35 -24.36 -8.58
C ASP A 28 1.29 -25.51 -8.22
N THR A 29 1.22 -26.66 -8.92
CA THR A 29 2.10 -27.81 -8.66
C THR A 29 3.54 -27.54 -9.09
N PHE A 30 3.75 -26.92 -10.25
CA PHE A 30 5.08 -26.49 -10.69
C PHE A 30 5.64 -25.35 -9.84
N GLY A 31 4.77 -24.50 -9.27
CA GLY A 31 5.15 -23.42 -8.38
C GLY A 31 5.79 -23.90 -7.08
N VAL A 32 5.19 -24.90 -6.43
CA VAL A 32 5.73 -25.52 -5.21
C VAL A 32 7.03 -26.26 -5.48
N PHE A 33 7.13 -26.93 -6.64
CA PHE A 33 8.36 -27.59 -7.07
C PHE A 33 9.49 -26.59 -7.31
N ALA A 34 9.24 -25.51 -8.03
CA ALA A 34 10.23 -24.48 -8.31
C ALA A 34 10.74 -23.78 -7.04
N GLU A 35 9.85 -23.50 -6.08
CA GLU A 35 10.23 -22.91 -4.79
C GLU A 35 11.08 -23.85 -3.93
N SER A 36 10.77 -25.15 -3.96
CA SER A 36 11.57 -26.17 -3.27
C SER A 36 12.92 -26.37 -3.95
N PHE A 37 12.96 -26.37 -5.28
CA PHE A 37 14.17 -26.47 -6.08
C PHE A 37 15.09 -25.25 -5.90
N ALA A 38 14.52 -24.03 -5.85
CA ALA A 38 15.25 -22.80 -5.58
C ALA A 38 15.90 -22.80 -4.19
N ARG A 39 15.16 -23.25 -3.15
CA ARG A 39 15.72 -23.42 -1.80
C ARG A 39 16.82 -24.49 -1.76
N TYR A 40 16.67 -25.56 -2.52
CA TYR A 40 17.67 -26.62 -2.62
C TYR A 40 18.97 -26.15 -3.30
N MET A 41 18.87 -25.47 -4.44
CA MET A 41 20.01 -24.87 -5.16
C MET A 41 20.70 -23.74 -4.39
N GLY A 42 19.96 -22.95 -3.61
CA GLY A 42 20.53 -21.85 -2.82
C GLY A 42 21.35 -22.30 -1.60
N THR A 43 21.37 -23.60 -1.29
CA THR A 43 22.06 -24.14 -0.12
C THR A 43 23.45 -24.69 -0.51
N ALA A 44 24.51 -24.31 0.24
CA ALA A 44 25.88 -24.82 0.02
C ALA A 44 26.01 -26.36 0.03
N LYS A 45 25.03 -27.05 0.64
CA LYS A 45 24.93 -28.52 0.66
C LYS A 45 24.78 -29.13 -0.74
N PHE A 46 24.11 -28.46 -1.69
CA PHE A 46 23.95 -28.98 -3.04
C PHE A 46 25.30 -29.07 -3.77
N LEU A 47 26.07 -27.98 -3.72
CA LEU A 47 27.40 -27.94 -4.30
C LEU A 47 28.31 -29.01 -3.70
N LEU A 48 28.29 -29.18 -2.37
CA LEU A 48 29.07 -30.21 -1.70
C LEU A 48 28.71 -31.63 -2.18
N TRP A 49 27.42 -31.95 -2.28
CA TRP A 49 26.96 -33.25 -2.81
C TRP A 49 27.35 -33.46 -4.27
N MET A 50 27.22 -32.44 -5.12
CA MET A 50 27.63 -32.52 -6.53
C MET A 50 29.13 -32.73 -6.68
N THR A 51 29.95 -32.01 -5.90
CA THR A 51 31.41 -32.20 -5.89
C THR A 51 31.77 -33.60 -5.39
N ALA A 52 31.12 -34.09 -4.34
CA ALA A 52 31.33 -35.44 -3.82
C ALA A 52 30.97 -36.51 -4.86
N PHE A 53 29.87 -36.33 -5.59
CA PHE A 53 29.46 -37.22 -6.67
C PHE A 53 30.49 -37.26 -7.81
N VAL A 54 30.94 -36.10 -8.29
CA VAL A 54 31.98 -36.02 -9.34
C VAL A 54 33.29 -36.65 -8.87
N ALA A 55 33.71 -36.35 -7.63
CA ALA A 55 34.91 -36.93 -7.06
C ALA A 55 34.80 -38.45 -6.93
N ALA A 56 33.68 -38.96 -6.43
CA ALA A 56 33.43 -40.39 -6.32
C ALA A 56 33.43 -41.09 -7.69
N TRP A 57 32.86 -40.46 -8.72
CA TRP A 57 32.88 -40.98 -10.09
C TRP A 57 34.31 -41.10 -10.64
N ILE A 58 35.12 -40.05 -10.47
CA ILE A 58 36.52 -40.05 -10.90
C ILE A 58 37.31 -41.10 -10.13
N VAL A 59 37.18 -41.13 -8.80
CA VAL A 59 37.88 -42.11 -7.94
C VAL A 59 37.53 -43.53 -8.36
N TRP A 60 36.24 -43.83 -8.58
CA TRP A 60 35.80 -45.14 -9.03
C TRP A 60 36.44 -45.51 -10.37
N ASN A 61 36.36 -44.64 -11.38
CA ASN A 61 36.86 -44.98 -12.72
C ASN A 61 38.39 -45.00 -12.83
N VAL A 62 39.11 -44.30 -11.95
CA VAL A 62 40.58 -44.31 -11.91
C VAL A 62 41.11 -45.52 -11.12
N LEU A 63 40.55 -45.80 -9.94
CA LEU A 63 41.05 -46.86 -9.06
C LEU A 63 40.45 -48.25 -9.39
N ALA A 64 39.34 -48.31 -10.11
CA ALA A 64 38.76 -49.61 -10.50
C ALA A 64 39.71 -50.39 -11.44
N PRO A 65 39.72 -51.74 -11.33
CA PRO A 65 40.37 -52.59 -12.31
C PRO A 65 39.86 -52.33 -13.71
N SER A 66 40.70 -52.48 -14.74
CA SER A 66 40.36 -52.18 -16.14
C SER A 66 39.10 -52.90 -16.65
N SER A 67 38.72 -54.03 -16.05
CA SER A 67 37.49 -54.76 -16.38
C SER A 67 36.20 -54.13 -15.82
N LEU A 68 36.29 -53.21 -14.85
CA LEU A 68 35.16 -52.57 -14.16
C LEU A 68 35.11 -51.05 -14.39
N ARG A 69 36.06 -50.49 -15.14
CA ARG A 69 36.05 -49.08 -15.55
C ARG A 69 34.94 -48.89 -16.58
N PHE A 70 34.01 -48.01 -16.26
CA PHE A 70 32.88 -47.72 -17.15
C PHE A 70 33.15 -46.46 -18.00
N ASP A 71 33.99 -45.55 -17.50
CA ASP A 71 34.26 -44.24 -18.09
C ASP A 71 35.75 -43.87 -17.92
N GLU A 72 36.59 -44.31 -18.86
CA GLU A 72 38.03 -44.05 -18.84
C GLU A 72 38.37 -42.62 -19.32
N PHE A 73 39.53 -42.09 -18.94
CA PHE A 73 39.96 -40.74 -19.31
C PHE A 73 39.87 -40.57 -20.85
N PRO A 74 39.11 -39.58 -21.38
CA PRO A 74 38.75 -38.28 -20.78
C PRO A 74 37.37 -38.16 -20.09
N PHE A 75 36.75 -39.24 -19.63
CA PHE A 75 35.44 -39.24 -18.94
C PHE A 75 34.27 -38.73 -19.81
N ILE A 76 34.03 -39.41 -20.93
CA ILE A 76 32.99 -39.03 -21.90
C ILE A 76 31.58 -39.12 -21.29
N PHE A 77 31.30 -40.14 -20.48
CA PHE A 77 29.96 -40.31 -19.90
C PHE A 77 29.66 -39.25 -18.85
N LEU A 78 30.63 -38.94 -17.99
CA LEU A 78 30.50 -37.82 -17.04
C LEU A 78 30.25 -36.51 -17.78
N THR A 79 30.98 -36.25 -18.86
CA THR A 79 30.82 -35.03 -19.67
C THR A 79 29.44 -34.96 -20.35
N LEU A 80 28.98 -36.07 -20.93
CA LEU A 80 27.65 -36.16 -21.54
C LEU A 80 26.55 -35.92 -20.51
N MET A 81 26.69 -36.50 -19.31
CA MET A 81 25.71 -36.32 -18.24
C MET A 81 25.67 -34.87 -17.74
N LEU A 82 26.84 -34.23 -17.54
CA LEU A 82 26.90 -32.82 -17.13
C LEU A 82 26.34 -31.89 -18.20
N SER A 83 26.59 -32.15 -19.49
CA SER A 83 26.04 -31.33 -20.58
C SER A 83 24.51 -31.48 -20.68
N LEU A 84 23.98 -32.70 -20.52
CA LEU A 84 22.54 -32.94 -20.43
C LEU A 84 21.92 -32.25 -19.20
N GLN A 85 22.58 -32.32 -18.04
CA GLN A 85 22.13 -31.69 -16.81
C GLN A 85 21.98 -30.17 -17.00
N ALA A 86 22.96 -29.51 -17.61
CA ALA A 86 22.87 -28.09 -17.94
C ALA A 86 21.74 -27.78 -18.94
N SER A 87 21.58 -28.62 -19.97
CA SER A 87 20.55 -28.46 -21.00
C SER A 87 19.12 -28.51 -20.42
N TYR A 88 18.85 -29.43 -19.49
CA TYR A 88 17.54 -29.54 -18.84
C TYR A 88 17.33 -28.51 -17.73
N ALA A 89 18.41 -27.98 -17.12
CA ALA A 89 18.30 -26.91 -16.13
C ALA A 89 17.79 -25.60 -16.74
N ALA A 90 18.22 -25.25 -17.96
CA ALA A 90 17.84 -24.01 -18.62
C ALA A 90 16.30 -23.79 -18.74
N PRO A 91 15.50 -24.73 -19.28
CA PRO A 91 14.05 -24.56 -19.35
C PRO A 91 13.40 -24.52 -17.96
N LEU A 92 13.87 -25.32 -16.99
CA LEU A 92 13.36 -25.27 -15.63
C LEU A 92 13.60 -23.90 -14.97
N ILE A 93 14.79 -23.34 -15.16
CA ILE A 93 15.15 -22.01 -14.67
C ILE A 93 14.28 -20.95 -15.35
N LEU A 94 14.06 -21.03 -16.66
CA LEU A 94 13.19 -20.10 -17.39
C LEU A 94 11.75 -20.12 -16.87
N LEU A 95 11.21 -21.29 -16.54
CA LEU A 95 9.88 -21.40 -15.94
C LEU A 95 9.84 -20.80 -14.53
N ALA A 96 10.87 -21.04 -13.72
CA ALA A 96 10.99 -20.45 -12.38
C ALA A 96 11.10 -18.91 -12.45
N GLN A 97 11.89 -18.39 -13.39
CA GLN A 97 12.08 -16.96 -13.63
C GLN A 97 10.80 -16.28 -14.09
N ASN A 98 10.06 -16.86 -15.05
CA ASN A 98 8.78 -16.32 -15.51
C ASN A 98 7.81 -16.09 -14.34
N ARG A 99 7.78 -17.02 -13.37
CA ARG A 99 6.89 -16.90 -12.21
C ARG A 99 7.37 -15.82 -11.22
N GLN A 100 8.68 -15.72 -10.99
CA GLN A 100 9.24 -14.66 -10.16
C GLN A 100 8.91 -13.29 -10.75
N GLU A 101 9.08 -13.12 -12.06
CA GLU A 101 8.79 -11.87 -12.76
C GLU A 101 7.29 -11.50 -12.69
N GLN A 102 6.38 -12.46 -12.71
CA GLN A 102 4.94 -12.19 -12.49
C GLN A 102 4.66 -11.68 -11.08
N ARG A 103 5.30 -12.27 -10.05
CA ARG A 103 5.14 -11.80 -8.66
C ARG A 103 5.70 -10.39 -8.50
N ASP A 104 6.89 -10.16 -9.03
CA ASP A 104 7.56 -8.86 -8.96
C ASP A 104 6.73 -7.77 -9.66
N LYS A 105 6.06 -8.11 -10.78
CA LYS A 105 5.11 -7.21 -11.45
C LYS A 105 3.92 -6.85 -10.57
N VAL A 106 3.28 -7.81 -9.91
CA VAL A 106 2.14 -7.56 -9.03
C VAL A 106 2.53 -6.69 -7.84
N VAL A 107 3.68 -6.99 -7.21
CA VAL A 107 4.22 -6.18 -6.11
C VAL A 107 4.48 -4.76 -6.58
N ALA A 108 5.12 -4.58 -7.74
CA ALA A 108 5.38 -3.25 -8.29
C ALA A 108 4.10 -2.46 -8.62
N GLU A 109 3.03 -3.12 -9.08
CA GLU A 109 1.73 -2.47 -9.31
C GLU A 109 1.08 -2.03 -7.99
N GLN A 110 1.13 -2.86 -6.95
CA GLN A 110 0.62 -2.54 -5.63
C GLN A 110 1.38 -1.37 -5.01
N ASP A 111 2.71 -1.37 -5.10
CA ASP A 111 3.55 -0.28 -4.61
C ASP A 111 3.22 1.04 -5.32
N ARG A 112 3.00 1.02 -6.64
CA ARG A 112 2.57 2.23 -7.38
C ARG A 112 1.22 2.74 -6.88
N GLN A 113 0.24 1.86 -6.65
CA GLN A 113 -1.06 2.26 -6.12
C GLN A 113 -0.96 2.80 -4.70
N ALA A 114 -0.16 2.17 -3.84
CA ALA A 114 0.08 2.63 -2.48
C ALA A 114 0.75 4.01 -2.47
N ASN A 115 1.75 4.23 -3.32
CA ASN A 115 2.43 5.51 -3.42
C ASN A 115 1.51 6.61 -3.97
N ALA A 116 0.64 6.30 -4.93
CA ALA A 116 -0.36 7.24 -5.43
C ALA A 116 -1.37 7.64 -4.33
N ARG A 117 -1.81 6.69 -3.50
CA ARG A 117 -2.68 6.98 -2.34
C ARG A 117 -1.96 7.82 -1.29
N ALA A 118 -0.71 7.47 -0.96
CA ALA A 118 0.10 8.24 -0.02
C ALA A 118 0.32 9.69 -0.48
N HIS A 119 0.55 9.91 -1.78
CA HIS A 119 0.62 11.26 -2.35
C HIS A 119 -0.70 12.02 -2.19
N ALA A 120 -1.85 11.40 -2.46
CA ALA A 120 -3.16 12.03 -2.28
C ALA A 120 -3.45 12.34 -0.81
N ASP A 121 -3.10 11.44 0.11
CA ASP A 121 -3.26 11.64 1.55
C ASP A 121 -2.37 12.79 2.05
N MET A 122 -1.13 12.88 1.56
CA MET A 122 -0.26 14.01 1.85
C MET A 122 -0.82 15.34 1.33
N GLU A 123 -1.38 15.37 0.11
CA GLU A 123 -2.03 16.57 -0.40
C GLU A 123 -3.26 16.96 0.41
N PHE A 124 -4.06 15.98 0.83
CA PHE A 124 -5.22 16.21 1.69
C PHE A 124 -4.80 16.78 3.04
N LEU A 125 -3.84 16.15 3.72
CA LEU A 125 -3.29 16.62 4.99
C LEU A 125 -2.66 18.01 4.85
N ALA A 126 -1.96 18.31 3.76
CA ALA A 126 -1.40 19.64 3.52
C ALA A 126 -2.50 20.70 3.39
N ARG A 127 -3.61 20.39 2.73
CA ARG A 127 -4.78 21.29 2.64
C ARG A 127 -5.45 21.48 3.98
N GLU A 128 -5.61 20.41 4.77
CA GLU A 128 -6.19 20.51 6.12
C GLU A 128 -5.30 21.27 7.10
N VAL A 129 -3.98 21.12 7.00
CA VAL A 129 -3.05 21.92 7.81
C VAL A 129 -3.11 23.39 7.40
N ALA A 130 -3.24 23.68 6.10
CA ALA A 130 -3.39 25.05 5.61
C ALA A 130 -4.71 25.69 6.08
N SER A 131 -5.83 24.97 6.02
CA SER A 131 -7.14 25.44 6.50
C SER A 131 -7.12 25.68 8.01
N LEU A 132 -6.55 24.74 8.78
CA LEU A 132 -6.37 24.86 10.23
C LEU A 132 -5.50 26.07 10.59
N ARG A 133 -4.40 26.29 9.86
CA ARG A 133 -3.52 27.45 10.07
C ARG A 133 -4.25 28.77 9.83
N MET A 134 -5.09 28.85 8.78
CA MET A 134 -5.88 30.05 8.50
C MET A 134 -6.91 30.31 9.61
N ALA A 135 -7.67 29.28 10.01
CA ALA A 135 -8.66 29.38 11.08
C ALA A 135 -8.03 29.79 12.43
N VAL A 136 -6.88 29.21 12.80
CA VAL A 136 -6.14 29.62 14.01
C VAL A 136 -5.58 31.04 13.87
N GLY A 137 -5.12 31.42 12.68
CA GLY A 137 -4.64 32.77 12.40
C GLY A 137 -5.70 33.85 12.62
N GLU A 138 -6.95 33.60 12.23
CA GLU A 138 -8.07 34.52 12.44
C GLU A 138 -8.40 34.70 13.93
N VAL A 139 -8.48 33.61 14.70
CA VAL A 139 -8.81 33.64 16.14
C VAL A 139 -7.65 34.19 16.97
N ALA A 140 -6.41 34.02 16.53
CA ALA A 140 -5.22 34.53 17.22
C ALA A 140 -4.87 35.99 16.87
N THR A 141 -5.73 36.70 16.14
CA THR A 141 -5.45 38.11 15.80
C THR A 141 -5.45 38.93 17.09
N ARG A 142 -4.34 39.66 17.35
CA ARG A 142 -4.14 40.47 18.56
C ARG A 142 -5.33 41.37 18.88
N ASP A 143 -5.97 41.90 17.84
CA ASP A 143 -7.10 42.81 17.99
C ASP A 143 -8.38 42.10 18.46
N PHE A 144 -8.62 40.85 18.04
CA PHE A 144 -9.74 40.03 18.53
C PHE A 144 -9.53 39.61 19.99
N LEU A 145 -8.33 39.10 20.33
CA LEU A 145 -8.02 38.81 21.73
C LEU A 145 -8.11 40.06 22.61
N ARG A 146 -7.72 41.22 22.07
CA ARG A 146 -7.81 42.50 22.77
C ARG A 146 -9.25 42.98 22.95
N SER A 147 -10.12 42.78 21.96
CA SER A 147 -11.54 43.13 22.09
C SER A 147 -12.25 42.21 23.08
N GLU A 148 -12.00 40.90 23.03
CA GLU A 148 -12.57 39.94 23.99
C GLU A 148 -12.07 40.20 25.42
N LEU A 149 -10.77 40.43 25.61
CA LEU A 149 -10.24 40.80 26.92
C LEU A 149 -10.86 42.10 27.44
N ARG A 150 -11.11 43.10 26.57
CA ARG A 150 -11.79 44.35 26.97
C ARG A 150 -13.27 44.14 27.27
N GLY A 151 -13.96 43.32 26.50
CA GLY A 151 -15.35 42.95 26.73
C GLY A 151 -15.52 42.31 28.10
N LEU A 152 -14.73 41.27 28.38
CA LEU A 152 -14.72 40.59 29.67
C LEU A 152 -14.34 41.52 30.84
N LEU A 153 -13.39 42.45 30.63
CA LEU A 153 -13.05 43.45 31.64
C LEU A 153 -14.22 44.40 31.93
N GLY A 154 -14.92 44.84 30.87
CA GLY A 154 -16.09 45.71 30.97
C GLY A 154 -17.25 45.05 31.68
N ASP A 155 -17.53 43.78 31.38
CA ASP A 155 -18.58 43.01 32.06
C ASP A 155 -18.31 42.88 33.56
N ILE A 156 -17.04 42.67 33.97
CA ILE A 156 -16.65 42.65 35.38
C ILE A 156 -16.85 44.03 36.01
N GLU A 157 -16.48 45.12 35.32
CA GLU A 157 -16.61 46.48 35.82
C GLU A 157 -18.07 46.87 36.05
N ASP A 158 -18.96 46.52 35.11
CA ASP A 158 -20.40 46.79 35.21
C ASP A 158 -21.05 45.97 36.35
N LEU A 159 -20.61 44.72 36.54
CA LEU A 159 -21.06 43.89 37.66
C LEU A 159 -20.56 44.40 39.03
N SER A 160 -19.45 45.14 39.04
CA SER A 160 -18.89 45.77 40.24
C SER A 160 -19.38 47.20 40.47
N ARG A 161 -20.19 47.76 39.57
CA ARG A 161 -20.76 49.11 39.73
C ARG A 161 -21.92 49.08 40.74
N PRO A 162 -21.89 49.92 41.80
CA PRO A 162 -22.99 49.99 42.74
C PRO A 162 -24.23 50.58 42.05
N THR A 163 -25.37 49.88 42.14
CA THR A 163 -26.66 50.41 41.68
C THR A 163 -26.91 51.76 42.39
N PRO A 164 -27.16 52.86 41.66
CA PRO A 164 -27.45 54.14 42.30
C PRO A 164 -28.70 54.00 43.17
N PRO A 165 -28.81 54.77 44.28
CA PRO A 165 -30.04 54.82 45.05
C PRO A 165 -31.18 55.25 44.13
N ASP A 166 -32.28 54.51 44.19
CA ASP A 166 -33.54 54.84 43.54
C ASP A 166 -34.08 56.13 44.17
N ASP A 167 -33.65 57.28 43.64
CA ASP A 167 -34.17 58.58 44.02
C ASP A 167 -35.59 58.69 43.46
N GLY A 168 -36.53 58.57 44.39
CA GLY A 168 -37.93 58.25 44.15
C GLY A 168 -38.65 59.20 43.20
N GLN A 169 -39.56 58.57 42.45
CA GLN A 169 -40.67 59.17 41.74
C GLN A 169 -41.40 60.22 42.59
N GLU A 170 -41.34 61.50 42.19
CA GLU A 170 -42.37 62.49 42.53
C GLU A 170 -43.35 62.65 41.36
N LEU A 171 -44.44 61.88 41.40
CA LEU A 171 -45.78 62.32 41.01
C LEU A 171 -46.62 62.31 42.31
N PRO A 172 -47.71 63.11 42.49
CA PRO A 172 -48.57 63.76 41.49
C PRO A 172 -48.88 65.24 41.88
N ASP A 173 -49.68 66.06 41.18
CA ASP A 173 -51.13 66.09 41.38
C ASP A 173 -51.84 66.97 40.33
N GLN A 174 -52.85 66.40 39.68
CA GLN A 174 -53.86 67.10 38.90
C GLN A 174 -54.99 67.53 39.85
N VAL A 175 -55.23 68.83 40.06
CA VAL A 175 -56.52 69.31 40.59
C VAL A 175 -56.95 70.63 39.93
N SER A 176 -57.99 70.52 39.08
CA SER A 176 -59.15 71.40 38.86
C SER A 176 -58.99 72.91 38.59
N ARG A 177 -59.27 73.30 37.32
CA ARG A 177 -60.37 74.18 36.78
C ARG A 177 -60.81 75.45 37.56
N PRO A 178 -61.62 76.37 36.96
CA PRO A 178 -61.55 77.11 35.68
C PRO A 178 -61.94 78.62 35.85
N GLY A 179 -62.07 79.37 34.74
CA GLY A 179 -62.76 80.69 34.66
C GLY A 179 -61.80 81.88 34.74
N THR A 180 -61.95 82.98 33.99
CA THR A 180 -62.99 83.54 33.12
C THR A 180 -62.31 84.46 32.13
#